data_AF-A0A9D4CEK0-F1
#
_entry.id   AF-A0A9D4CEK0-F1
#
_cell.length_a   1.000
_cell.length_b   1.000
_cell.length_c   1.000
_cell.angle_alpha   90.00
_cell.angle_beta   90.00
_cell.angle_gamma   90.00
#
_symmetry.space_group_name_H-M   'P 1'
#
loop_
_entity.id
_entity.type
_entity.pdbx_description
1 polymer ?
#
loop_
_entity_poly.entity_id
_entity_poly.type
_entity_poly.pdbx_seq_one_letter_code
_entity_poly.pdbx_strand_id
1 'polypeptide(L)'
;MSTQEWLVLLTVGFLLKESTAAVQMKILNSHISVTSVGETHLNWTANEVIDGLVNHLGDSADSCGCCAALERPASVQLTLDTTYIVEKIVVLGRTDREYTQFNNIKLSLGRRDKPLQDETLDMQNRSYAMTILAPPRELDVVRVSSTGQNVNTYMTICEIMIYRQADCLPGKYSVNCSKECHCLTGPCESVTGKCMPALCKDGWRGPACNETCDPGHFGKNCSSACHCYNGSSCHHISGHCPDGQCEPGWTQSNCSVACDPGHFGKNCSSDCHCYNGSS
;
A
#
# COMPACT_ATOMS: atom_id res chain seq x y z
N MET A 1 -33.15 35.96 -20.42
CA MET A 1 -32.38 34.72 -20.17
C MET A 1 -33.22 33.83 -19.28
N SER A 2 -33.62 32.67 -19.80
CA SER A 2 -34.67 31.83 -19.23
C SER A 2 -34.14 30.91 -18.12
N THR A 3 -35.06 30.52 -17.24
CA THR A 3 -34.92 29.69 -16.04
C THR A 3 -34.53 28.22 -16.30
N GLN A 4 -33.94 27.90 -17.45
CA GLN A 4 -33.55 26.54 -17.84
C GLN A 4 -32.05 26.23 -17.69
N GLU A 5 -31.19 27.20 -17.42
CA GLU A 5 -29.75 26.95 -17.20
C GLU A 5 -29.41 26.49 -15.76
N TRP A 6 -30.32 26.67 -14.80
CA TRP A 6 -30.10 26.27 -13.40
C TRP A 6 -30.42 24.79 -13.11
N LEU A 7 -31.19 24.11 -13.97
CA LEU A 7 -31.56 22.71 -13.77
C LEU A 7 -30.47 21.71 -14.20
N VAL A 8 -29.50 22.15 -15.02
CA VAL A 8 -28.36 21.30 -15.43
C VAL A 8 -27.27 21.27 -14.36
N LEU A 9 -27.11 22.33 -13.56
CA LEU A 9 -26.11 22.35 -12.48
C LEU A 9 -26.54 21.56 -11.23
N LEU A 10 -27.85 21.41 -10.98
CA LEU A 10 -28.35 20.62 -9.85
C LEU A 10 -28.42 19.11 -10.12
N THR A 11 -28.47 18.69 -11.39
CA THR A 11 -28.43 17.25 -11.76
C THR A 11 -27.01 16.69 -11.81
N VAL A 12 -25.99 17.52 -12.05
CA VAL A 12 -24.57 17.11 -11.96
C VAL A 12 -24.06 17.16 -10.51
N GLY A 13 -24.60 18.06 -9.67
CA GLY A 13 -24.23 18.18 -8.26
C GLY A 13 -24.75 17.06 -7.34
N PHE A 14 -25.67 16.21 -7.81
CA PHE A 14 -26.25 15.11 -7.03
C PHE A 14 -25.59 13.74 -7.24
N LEU A 15 -24.60 13.64 -8.14
CA LEU A 15 -23.82 12.41 -8.38
C LEU A 15 -22.36 12.48 -7.88
N LEU A 16 -22.00 13.47 -7.06
CA LEU A 16 -20.71 13.53 -6.36
C LEU A 16 -20.89 13.65 -4.84
N LYS A 17 -21.94 13.00 -4.32
CA LYS A 17 -21.99 12.60 -2.92
C LYS A 17 -21.78 11.09 -2.85
N GLU A 18 -20.73 10.61 -3.51
CA GLU A 18 -20.16 9.32 -3.19
C GLU A 18 -19.71 9.41 -1.73
N SER A 19 -20.41 8.67 -0.89
CA SER A 19 -19.92 8.25 0.41
C SER A 19 -18.47 7.84 0.27
N THR A 20 -17.54 8.66 0.77
CA THR A 20 -16.14 8.28 1.01
C THR A 20 -16.08 7.28 2.17
N ALA A 21 -16.82 6.18 2.09
CA ALA A 21 -16.49 5.00 2.83
C ALA A 21 -15.24 4.45 2.15
N ALA A 22 -14.09 4.49 2.82
CA ALA A 22 -12.88 3.87 2.32
C ALA A 22 -13.22 2.45 1.87
N VAL A 23 -12.95 2.12 0.60
CA VAL A 23 -13.11 0.74 0.13
C VAL A 23 -12.18 -0.10 0.98
N GLN A 24 -12.71 -1.13 1.64
CA GLN A 24 -11.93 -2.03 2.50
C GLN A 24 -11.55 -3.27 1.69
N MET A 25 -10.27 -3.63 1.68
CA MET A 25 -9.80 -4.82 0.96
C MET A 25 -9.33 -5.89 1.95
N LYS A 26 -9.89 -7.10 1.85
CA LYS A 26 -9.43 -8.26 2.64
C LYS A 26 -7.98 -8.59 2.24
N ILE A 27 -7.09 -8.73 3.21
CA ILE A 27 -5.76 -9.30 3.01
C ILE A 27 -5.93 -10.78 2.66
N LEU A 28 -5.33 -11.23 1.55
CA LEU A 28 -5.43 -12.64 1.15
C LEU A 28 -4.78 -13.53 2.22
N ASN A 29 -5.40 -14.68 2.49
CA ASN A 29 -4.93 -15.60 3.52
C ASN A 29 -3.50 -16.10 3.27
N SER A 30 -3.01 -16.08 2.01
CA SER A 30 -1.62 -16.38 1.65
C SER A 30 -0.57 -15.41 2.23
N HIS A 31 -0.99 -14.21 2.67
CA HIS A 31 -0.13 -13.22 3.33
C HIS A 31 -0.19 -13.29 4.86
N ILE A 32 -0.92 -14.27 5.40
CA ILE A 32 -1.16 -14.44 6.84
C ILE A 32 -0.63 -15.80 7.26
N SER A 33 0.04 -15.87 8.40
CA SER A 33 0.54 -17.14 8.95
C SER A 33 0.24 -17.24 10.43
N VAL A 34 -0.20 -18.42 10.88
CA VAL A 34 -0.31 -18.72 12.31
C VAL A 34 1.10 -18.96 12.86
N THR A 35 1.55 -18.10 13.77
CA THR A 35 2.94 -18.11 14.29
C THR A 35 3.08 -18.51 15.74
N SER A 36 1.99 -18.41 16.52
CA SER A 36 1.97 -18.85 17.91
C SER A 36 0.56 -19.27 18.27
N VAL A 37 0.46 -20.38 18.98
CA VAL A 37 -0.82 -20.96 19.40
C VAL A 37 -0.67 -21.35 20.86
N GLY A 38 -1.68 -21.07 21.67
CA GLY A 38 -1.85 -21.66 22.99
C GLY A 38 -2.17 -23.15 22.89
N GLU A 39 -2.80 -23.70 23.91
CA GLU A 39 -3.28 -25.08 23.85
C GLU A 39 -4.39 -25.24 22.81
N THR A 40 -4.32 -26.28 22.01
CA THR A 40 -5.36 -26.68 21.05
C THR A 40 -6.02 -27.97 21.51
N HIS A 41 -7.30 -28.14 21.19
CA HIS A 41 -7.95 -29.45 21.34
C HIS A 41 -7.31 -30.45 20.35
N LEU A 42 -7.26 -31.74 20.72
CA LEU A 42 -6.51 -32.79 20.00
C LEU A 42 -6.88 -32.95 18.51
N ASN A 43 -8.05 -32.47 18.10
CA ASN A 43 -8.60 -32.66 16.75
C ASN A 43 -8.74 -31.36 15.93
N TRP A 44 -8.23 -30.22 16.41
CA TRP A 44 -8.36 -28.93 15.71
C TRP A 44 -7.01 -28.37 15.33
N THR A 45 -6.89 -27.80 14.14
CA THR A 45 -5.70 -27.04 13.75
C THR A 45 -5.96 -25.54 13.82
N ALA A 46 -5.02 -24.79 14.39
CA ALA A 46 -5.13 -23.34 14.45
C ALA A 46 -5.10 -22.68 13.06
N ASN A 47 -4.68 -23.40 12.01
CA ASN A 47 -4.70 -22.90 10.63
C ASN A 47 -6.10 -22.77 10.04
N GLU A 48 -7.11 -23.43 10.61
CA GLU A 48 -8.53 -23.28 10.21
C GLU A 48 -8.97 -21.81 10.29
N VAL A 49 -8.41 -21.00 11.21
CA VAL A 49 -8.80 -19.58 11.35
C VAL A 49 -8.42 -18.69 10.17
N ILE A 50 -7.67 -19.19 9.20
CA ILE A 50 -7.25 -18.47 8.00
C ILE A 50 -7.33 -19.35 6.75
N ASP A 51 -8.20 -20.37 6.73
CA ASP A 51 -8.34 -21.27 5.59
C ASP A 51 -9.29 -20.72 4.50
N GLY A 52 -10.05 -19.67 4.81
CA GLY A 52 -11.01 -19.04 3.91
C GLY A 52 -12.42 -19.65 3.97
N LEU A 53 -12.64 -20.67 4.79
CA LEU A 53 -13.92 -21.31 5.00
C LEU A 53 -14.72 -20.59 6.08
N VAL A 54 -15.68 -19.78 5.66
CA VAL A 54 -16.58 -19.04 6.56
C VAL A 54 -17.79 -19.88 7.02
N ASN A 55 -17.68 -21.21 7.04
CA ASN A 55 -18.79 -22.09 7.36
C ASN A 55 -19.05 -22.09 8.88
N HIS A 56 -20.05 -21.33 9.32
CA HIS A 56 -20.44 -21.21 10.75
C HIS A 56 -21.50 -22.22 11.20
N LEU A 57 -22.11 -22.95 10.25
CA LEU A 57 -23.17 -23.94 10.49
C LEU A 57 -22.50 -25.30 10.77
N GLY A 58 -22.70 -25.82 11.97
CA GLY A 58 -21.91 -26.88 12.60
C GLY A 58 -21.97 -28.30 12.02
N ASP A 59 -22.17 -28.47 10.72
CA ASP A 59 -22.26 -29.79 10.07
C ASP A 59 -20.89 -30.42 9.76
N SER A 60 -19.81 -29.63 9.72
CA SER A 60 -18.43 -30.15 9.65
C SER A 60 -17.67 -29.80 10.92
N ALA A 61 -17.21 -30.81 11.66
CA ALA A 61 -16.36 -30.66 12.83
C ALA A 61 -14.98 -30.01 12.53
N ASP A 62 -14.68 -29.74 11.25
CA ASP A 62 -13.38 -29.35 10.71
C ASP A 62 -13.34 -27.91 10.11
N SER A 63 -14.38 -27.07 10.29
CA SER A 63 -14.39 -25.69 9.74
C SER A 63 -14.22 -24.58 10.78
N CYS A 64 -14.30 -24.91 12.07
CA CYS A 64 -14.20 -23.94 13.14
C CYS A 64 -13.47 -24.56 14.34
N GLY A 65 -12.21 -24.20 14.50
CA GLY A 65 -11.37 -24.70 15.56
C GLY A 65 -10.22 -23.74 15.80
N CYS A 66 -10.11 -23.21 17.02
CA CYS A 66 -8.88 -22.57 17.45
C CYS A 66 -8.85 -22.34 18.95
N CYS A 67 -8.10 -23.22 19.60
CA CYS A 67 -7.58 -23.15 20.97
C CYS A 67 -8.56 -23.47 22.10
N ALA A 68 -8.11 -24.33 23.00
CA ALA A 68 -8.77 -24.68 24.25
C ALA A 68 -7.94 -24.14 25.42
N ALA A 69 -8.60 -23.62 26.44
CA ALA A 69 -7.96 -23.16 27.67
C ALA A 69 -8.00 -24.29 28.70
N LEU A 70 -7.03 -25.22 28.69
CA LEU A 70 -6.98 -26.33 29.66
C LEU A 70 -6.13 -25.95 30.86
N GLU A 71 -4.87 -25.53 30.66
CA GLU A 71 -3.96 -25.04 31.71
C GLU A 71 -3.50 -23.60 31.45
N ARG A 72 -3.57 -23.12 30.20
CA ARG A 72 -3.21 -21.75 29.79
C ARG A 72 -4.35 -21.07 29.04
N PRO A 73 -4.37 -19.73 28.94
CA PRO A 73 -5.32 -19.04 28.08
C PRO A 73 -5.22 -19.52 26.64
N ALA A 74 -6.37 -19.89 26.08
CA ALA A 74 -6.49 -20.21 24.66
C ALA A 74 -6.03 -18.99 23.87
N SER A 75 -5.10 -19.15 22.91
CA SER A 75 -4.62 -18.01 22.12
C SER A 75 -4.16 -18.42 20.73
N VAL A 76 -4.35 -17.55 19.76
CA VAL A 76 -3.82 -17.70 18.41
C VAL A 76 -3.23 -16.37 17.97
N GLN A 77 -2.02 -16.44 17.42
CA GLN A 77 -1.31 -15.30 16.86
C GLN A 77 -1.13 -15.50 15.37
N LEU A 78 -1.58 -14.49 14.64
CA LEU A 78 -1.34 -14.31 13.22
C LEU A 78 -0.21 -13.31 13.03
N THR A 79 0.67 -13.61 12.07
CA THR A 79 1.68 -12.69 11.57
C THR A 79 1.43 -12.45 10.09
N LEU A 80 1.43 -11.19 9.72
CA LEU A 80 1.37 -10.74 8.34
C LEU A 80 2.79 -10.77 7.74
N ASP A 81 2.90 -11.07 6.46
CA ASP A 81 4.19 -11.10 5.76
C ASP A 81 4.91 -9.74 5.75
N THR A 82 4.14 -8.66 5.79
CA THR A 82 4.59 -7.27 5.92
C THR A 82 3.68 -6.47 6.86
N THR A 83 4.10 -5.25 7.20
CA THR A 83 3.28 -4.30 7.95
C THR A 83 2.22 -3.69 7.06
N TYR A 84 0.96 -3.78 7.49
CA TYR A 84 -0.21 -3.21 6.81
C TYR A 84 -0.85 -2.09 7.65
N ILE A 85 -1.49 -1.14 6.97
CA ILE A 85 -2.46 -0.24 7.61
C ILE A 85 -3.79 -0.98 7.67
N VAL A 86 -4.12 -1.55 8.83
CA VAL A 86 -5.33 -2.34 9.07
C VAL A 86 -6.42 -1.45 9.62
N GLU A 87 -7.59 -1.49 8.99
CA GLU A 87 -8.75 -0.65 9.35
C GLU A 87 -9.85 -1.46 10.04
N LYS A 88 -9.93 -2.76 9.75
CA LYS A 88 -10.98 -3.61 10.28
C LYS A 88 -10.48 -5.03 10.42
N ILE A 89 -10.81 -5.64 11.55
CA ILE A 89 -10.59 -7.06 11.80
C ILE A 89 -11.95 -7.66 12.13
N VAL A 90 -12.28 -8.76 11.45
CA VAL A 90 -13.50 -9.53 11.68
C VAL A 90 -13.09 -10.91 12.15
N VAL A 91 -13.50 -11.28 13.36
CA VAL A 91 -13.33 -12.63 13.91
C VAL A 91 -14.68 -13.31 13.84
N LEU A 92 -14.78 -14.36 13.03
CA LEU A 92 -15.99 -15.16 12.91
C LEU A 92 -15.88 -16.39 13.80
N GLY A 93 -16.97 -16.71 14.49
CA GLY A 93 -17.10 -17.87 15.35
C GLY A 93 -18.33 -18.70 14.98
N ARG A 94 -18.53 -19.80 15.71
CA ARG A 94 -19.67 -20.69 15.50
C ARG A 94 -21.00 -20.06 15.93
N THR A 95 -22.07 -20.37 15.20
CA THR A 95 -23.44 -19.90 15.47
C THR A 95 -24.33 -20.92 16.18
N ASP A 96 -23.95 -22.20 16.18
CA ASP A 96 -24.81 -23.34 16.50
C ASP A 96 -24.80 -23.75 17.98
N ARG A 97 -23.98 -23.11 18.82
CA ARG A 97 -23.94 -23.35 20.27
C ARG A 97 -24.04 -22.05 21.05
N GLU A 98 -24.99 -21.96 21.98
CA GLU A 98 -25.17 -20.78 22.85
C GLU A 98 -23.93 -20.40 23.68
N TYR A 99 -22.93 -21.29 23.81
CA TYR A 99 -21.69 -21.11 24.57
C TYR A 99 -20.53 -20.48 23.76
N THR A 100 -20.70 -20.21 22.47
CA THR A 100 -19.64 -19.64 21.59
C THR A 100 -19.61 -18.11 21.65
N GLN A 101 -20.33 -17.51 22.60
CA GLN A 101 -20.37 -16.08 22.82
C GLN A 101 -18.95 -15.57 23.07
N PHE A 102 -18.47 -14.63 22.24
CA PHE A 102 -17.19 -13.93 22.34
C PHE A 102 -17.06 -13.02 23.59
N ASN A 103 -17.68 -13.39 24.70
CA ASN A 103 -17.73 -12.59 25.92
C ASN A 103 -16.40 -12.56 26.66
N ASN A 104 -15.46 -13.44 26.29
CA ASN A 104 -14.19 -13.62 27.00
C ASN A 104 -12.98 -13.72 26.05
N ILE A 105 -12.94 -12.93 24.99
CA ILE A 105 -11.75 -12.81 24.14
C ILE A 105 -11.13 -11.42 24.22
N LYS A 106 -9.83 -11.36 23.99
CA LYS A 106 -9.00 -10.16 23.93
C LYS A 106 -8.27 -10.17 22.61
N LEU A 107 -8.29 -9.03 21.93
CA LEU A 107 -7.43 -8.80 20.78
C LEU A 107 -6.21 -7.99 21.20
N SER A 108 -5.02 -8.47 20.87
CA SER A 108 -3.77 -7.74 21.05
C SER A 108 -3.15 -7.48 19.68
N LEU A 109 -2.89 -6.21 19.36
CA LEU A 109 -2.44 -5.72 18.06
C LEU A 109 -1.09 -5.03 18.15
N GLY A 110 -0.27 -5.12 17.10
CA GLY A 110 0.97 -4.36 17.04
C GLY A 110 1.95 -4.87 15.99
N ARG A 111 3.22 -4.55 16.24
CA ARG A 111 4.33 -5.01 15.40
C ARG A 111 5.16 -6.06 16.10
N ARG A 112 5.77 -6.98 15.35
CA ARG A 112 6.64 -8.07 15.89
C ARG A 112 7.77 -7.58 16.79
N ASP A 113 8.26 -6.36 16.57
CA ASP A 113 9.37 -5.73 17.29
C ASP A 113 8.95 -4.99 18.57
N LYS A 114 7.64 -4.91 18.88
CA LYS A 114 7.12 -4.12 19.99
C LYS A 114 6.10 -4.91 20.84
N PRO A 115 5.90 -4.51 22.11
CA PRO A 115 4.81 -5.06 22.90
C PRO A 115 3.46 -4.83 22.21
N LEU A 116 2.64 -5.88 22.13
CA LEU A 116 1.28 -5.80 21.59
C LEU A 116 0.39 -4.99 22.53
N GLN A 117 -0.50 -4.20 21.95
CA GLN A 117 -1.48 -3.39 22.67
C GLN A 117 -2.84 -4.06 22.64
N ASP A 118 -3.50 -4.13 23.79
CA ASP A 118 -4.83 -4.72 23.90
C ASP A 118 -5.90 -3.75 23.40
N GLU A 119 -6.80 -4.23 22.55
CA GLU A 119 -7.94 -3.44 22.06
C GLU A 119 -9.15 -3.58 22.97
N THR A 120 -9.84 -2.46 23.21
CA THR A 120 -11.18 -2.46 23.81
C THR A 120 -12.18 -2.91 22.76
N LEU A 121 -12.80 -4.07 22.97
CA LEU A 121 -13.76 -4.65 22.06
C LEU A 121 -15.14 -4.05 22.33
N ASP A 122 -15.67 -3.24 21.41
CA ASP A 122 -17.05 -2.77 21.48
C ASP A 122 -17.98 -3.90 21.04
N MET A 123 -18.56 -4.60 22.03
CA MET A 123 -19.41 -5.77 21.83
C MET A 123 -20.82 -5.42 21.35
N GLN A 124 -20.97 -4.41 20.50
CA GLN A 124 -22.23 -4.08 19.88
C GLN A 124 -22.63 -5.23 18.94
N ASN A 125 -23.61 -6.01 19.40
CA ASN A 125 -24.28 -7.11 18.72
C ASN A 125 -23.61 -8.48 18.90
N ARG A 126 -24.20 -9.32 19.78
CA ARG A 126 -23.86 -10.72 20.10
C ARG A 126 -24.12 -11.70 18.94
N SER A 127 -23.74 -11.28 17.75
CA SER A 127 -23.72 -12.12 16.56
C SER A 127 -22.38 -12.84 16.61
N TYR A 128 -22.34 -14.09 16.18
CA TYR A 128 -21.19 -14.93 15.82
C TYR A 128 -20.01 -14.26 15.06
N ALA A 129 -20.04 -12.95 14.83
CA ALA A 129 -18.99 -12.16 14.23
C ALA A 129 -18.63 -11.00 15.16
N MET A 130 -17.38 -10.94 15.59
CA MET A 130 -16.82 -9.77 16.24
C MET A 130 -16.17 -8.90 15.17
N THR A 131 -16.64 -7.67 15.03
CA THR A 131 -16.00 -6.66 14.19
C THR A 131 -15.36 -5.62 15.06
N ILE A 132 -14.09 -5.32 14.80
CA ILE A 132 -13.40 -4.22 15.44
C ILE A 132 -13.22 -3.16 14.38
N LEU A 133 -13.93 -2.05 14.56
CA LEU A 133 -13.65 -0.79 13.85
C LEU A 133 -12.38 -0.23 14.48
N ALA A 134 -11.24 -0.77 14.09
CA ALA A 134 -9.98 -0.19 14.49
C ALA A 134 -9.91 1.20 13.81
N PRO A 135 -9.48 2.27 14.50
CA PRO A 135 -8.84 3.34 13.73
C PRO A 135 -7.72 2.69 12.90
N PRO A 136 -7.43 3.17 11.68
CA PRO A 136 -6.36 2.62 10.84
C PRO A 136 -5.04 2.54 11.62
N ARG A 137 -4.45 1.35 11.73
CA ARG A 137 -3.22 1.12 12.49
C ARG A 137 -2.20 0.35 11.67
N GLU A 138 -0.94 0.74 11.80
CA GLU A 138 0.18 0.01 11.22
C GLU A 138 0.56 -1.19 12.10
N LEU A 139 0.27 -2.39 11.64
CA LEU A 139 0.51 -3.63 12.37
C LEU A 139 0.91 -4.78 11.44
N ASP A 140 1.63 -5.76 11.99
CA ASP A 140 1.94 -7.04 11.34
C ASP A 140 1.67 -8.24 12.26
N VAL A 141 1.13 -8.01 13.46
CA VAL A 141 0.72 -9.05 14.42
C VAL A 141 -0.69 -8.82 14.91
N VAL A 142 -1.51 -9.87 14.84
CA VAL A 142 -2.85 -9.94 15.42
C VAL A 142 -2.91 -11.15 16.34
N ARG A 143 -3.19 -10.96 17.62
CA ARG A 143 -3.33 -12.06 18.58
C ARG A 143 -4.72 -12.06 19.20
N VAL A 144 -5.45 -13.16 19.05
CA VAL A 144 -6.71 -13.41 19.76
C VAL A 144 -6.41 -14.30 20.95
N SER A 145 -6.88 -13.95 22.14
CA SER A 145 -6.67 -14.74 23.36
C SER A 145 -7.88 -14.72 24.27
N SER A 146 -8.08 -15.76 25.08
CA SER A 146 -9.16 -15.78 26.08
C SER A 146 -8.83 -14.87 27.27
N THR A 147 -9.79 -14.09 27.77
CA THR A 147 -9.64 -13.19 28.94
C THR A 147 -9.86 -13.88 30.29
N GLY A 148 -10.47 -15.07 30.30
CA GLY A 148 -10.82 -15.79 31.54
C GLY A 148 -9.72 -16.75 32.02
N GLN A 149 -9.60 -16.89 33.34
CA GLN A 149 -8.84 -17.98 34.01
C GLN A 149 -9.64 -19.28 34.12
N ASN A 150 -10.83 -19.36 33.51
CA ASN A 150 -11.68 -20.53 33.55
C ASN A 150 -11.07 -21.63 32.67
N VAL A 151 -10.36 -22.55 33.32
CA VAL A 151 -9.99 -23.84 32.77
C VAL A 151 -11.26 -24.55 32.24
N ASN A 152 -11.16 -25.07 31.01
CA ASN A 152 -12.23 -25.63 30.17
C ASN A 152 -13.05 -24.61 29.33
N THR A 153 -12.43 -23.51 28.87
CA THR A 153 -13.03 -22.61 27.87
C THR A 153 -12.52 -22.95 26.46
N TYR A 154 -13.41 -23.15 25.49
CA TYR A 154 -13.04 -23.39 24.09
C TYR A 154 -13.25 -22.12 23.27
N MET A 155 -12.21 -21.67 22.57
CA MET A 155 -12.35 -20.67 21.52
C MET A 155 -12.68 -21.42 20.22
N THR A 156 -13.77 -21.01 19.56
CA THR A 156 -14.26 -21.62 18.32
C THR A 156 -14.30 -20.56 17.24
N ILE A 157 -13.12 -20.29 16.70
CA ILE A 157 -12.92 -19.31 15.63
C ILE A 157 -13.00 -20.07 14.30
N CYS A 158 -13.82 -19.59 13.38
CA CYS A 158 -13.97 -20.16 12.05
C CYS A 158 -13.07 -19.45 11.04
N GLU A 159 -13.02 -18.11 11.07
CA GLU A 159 -12.17 -17.35 10.14
C GLU A 159 -11.86 -15.98 10.76
N ILE A 160 -10.62 -15.54 10.61
CA ILE A 160 -10.18 -14.18 10.93
C ILE A 160 -9.90 -13.46 9.62
N MET A 161 -10.71 -12.45 9.33
CA MET A 161 -10.56 -11.60 8.16
C MET A 161 -9.97 -10.27 8.55
N ILE A 162 -8.82 -9.93 7.96
CA ILE A 162 -8.13 -8.65 8.20
C ILE A 162 -8.32 -7.79 6.95
N TYR A 163 -8.83 -6.59 7.13
CA TYR A 163 -9.08 -5.63 6.08
C TYR A 163 -8.11 -4.47 6.20
N ARG A 164 -7.48 -4.14 5.06
CA ARG A 164 -6.61 -2.99 4.91
C ARG A 164 -7.30 -1.89 4.10
N GLN A 165 -6.74 -0.69 4.21
CA GLN A 165 -7.07 0.42 3.33
C GLN A 165 -6.87 -0.02 1.86
N ALA A 166 -7.94 0.04 1.06
CA ALA A 166 -7.84 -0.34 -0.37
C ALA A 166 -7.25 0.78 -1.22
N ASP A 167 -7.51 2.04 -0.85
CA ASP A 167 -7.12 3.21 -1.64
C ASP A 167 -6.13 4.10 -0.89
N CYS A 168 -4.98 4.33 -1.51
CA CYS A 168 -4.00 5.28 -1.01
C CYS A 168 -4.40 6.71 -1.39
N LEU A 169 -3.83 7.70 -0.68
CA LEU A 169 -3.92 9.10 -1.12
C LEU A 169 -3.33 9.25 -2.54
N PRO A 170 -3.82 10.21 -3.36
CA PRO A 170 -3.29 10.43 -4.70
C PRO A 170 -1.76 10.62 -4.69
N GLY A 171 -1.06 9.88 -5.55
CA GLY A 171 0.40 9.89 -5.61
C GLY A 171 1.10 8.86 -4.72
N LYS A 172 0.36 8.10 -3.90
CA LYS A 172 0.89 7.02 -3.07
C LYS A 172 0.37 5.66 -3.55
N TYR A 173 1.18 4.63 -3.38
CA TYR A 173 0.82 3.24 -3.68
C TYR A 173 1.57 2.27 -2.75
N SER A 174 1.36 0.97 -2.97
CA SER A 174 1.82 -0.20 -2.21
C SER A 174 0.83 -0.63 -1.14
N VAL A 175 1.10 -1.80 -0.56
CA VAL A 175 0.26 -2.43 0.47
C VAL A 175 0.02 -1.57 1.72
N ASN A 176 0.91 -0.61 1.99
CA ASN A 176 0.88 0.32 3.11
C ASN A 176 0.96 1.80 2.69
N CYS A 177 0.71 2.11 1.41
CA CYS A 177 0.74 3.48 0.89
C CYS A 177 2.05 4.24 1.14
N SER A 178 3.18 3.55 1.28
CA SER A 178 4.49 4.17 1.56
C SER A 178 5.23 4.63 0.32
N LYS A 179 5.00 3.99 -0.83
CA LYS A 179 5.67 4.30 -2.10
C LYS A 179 4.99 5.45 -2.83
N GLU A 180 5.78 6.21 -3.58
CA GLU A 180 5.30 7.37 -4.35
C GLU A 180 5.34 7.08 -5.85
N CYS A 181 4.29 7.51 -6.54
CA CYS A 181 4.18 7.45 -8.00
C CYS A 181 4.13 8.86 -8.60
N HIS A 182 4.80 9.06 -9.74
CA HIS A 182 4.87 10.36 -10.42
C HIS A 182 4.16 10.33 -11.78
N CYS A 183 2.89 9.91 -11.78
CA CYS A 183 2.04 9.91 -12.98
C CYS A 183 1.81 11.32 -13.52
N LEU A 184 1.71 11.45 -14.85
CA LEU A 184 1.43 12.72 -15.53
C LEU A 184 0.03 13.25 -15.21
N THR A 185 -0.97 12.35 -15.23
CA THR A 185 -2.38 12.67 -14.97
C THR A 185 -3.01 11.62 -14.08
N GLY A 186 -3.85 12.05 -13.13
CA GLY A 186 -4.61 11.15 -12.26
C GLY A 186 -3.77 10.43 -11.19
N PRO A 187 -4.43 9.68 -10.30
CA PRO A 187 -3.75 8.82 -9.32
C PRO A 187 -3.21 7.54 -9.97
N CYS A 188 -2.20 6.93 -9.36
CA CYS A 188 -1.79 5.57 -9.68
C CYS A 188 -2.67 4.52 -9.03
N GLU A 189 -2.64 3.29 -9.55
CA GLU A 189 -3.21 2.11 -8.90
C GLU A 189 -2.63 1.94 -7.49
N SER A 190 -3.49 1.85 -6.46
CA SER A 190 -3.10 1.88 -5.05
C SER A 190 -2.16 0.74 -4.63
N VAL A 191 -2.23 -0.42 -5.29
CA VAL A 191 -1.39 -1.59 -4.95
C VAL A 191 -0.10 -1.62 -5.77
N THR A 192 -0.20 -1.54 -7.09
CA THR A 192 0.94 -1.71 -8.00
C THR A 192 1.68 -0.41 -8.29
N GLY A 193 1.03 0.74 -8.06
CA GLY A 193 1.53 2.06 -8.45
C GLY A 193 1.37 2.35 -9.94
N LYS A 194 0.80 1.45 -10.73
CA LYS A 194 0.72 1.62 -12.18
C LYS A 194 -0.09 2.86 -12.55
N CYS A 195 0.48 3.72 -13.39
CA CYS A 195 -0.21 4.90 -13.90
C CYS A 195 -1.22 4.54 -15.00
N MET A 196 -2.37 5.22 -15.01
CA MET A 196 -3.43 5.03 -16.00
C MET A 196 -3.90 6.38 -16.56
N PRO A 197 -3.52 6.75 -17.81
CA PRO A 197 -2.65 6.02 -18.74
C PRO A 197 -1.19 5.95 -18.24
N ALA A 198 -0.39 5.05 -18.81
CA ALA A 198 1.02 4.83 -18.44
C ALA A 198 1.95 5.97 -18.90
N LEU A 199 1.70 7.18 -18.40
CA LEU A 199 2.44 8.40 -18.68
C LEU A 199 3.04 8.93 -17.39
N CYS A 200 4.35 9.19 -17.42
CA CYS A 200 5.11 9.74 -16.31
C CYS A 200 5.32 11.24 -16.46
N LYS A 201 5.52 11.92 -15.33
CA LYS A 201 6.08 13.27 -15.31
C LYS A 201 7.51 13.26 -15.86
N ASP A 202 7.95 14.41 -16.36
CA ASP A 202 9.30 14.58 -16.89
C ASP A 202 10.37 14.14 -15.89
N GLY A 203 11.36 13.40 -16.40
CA GLY A 203 12.44 12.85 -15.58
C GLY A 203 12.12 11.56 -14.84
N TRP A 204 10.91 11.00 -15.00
CA TRP A 204 10.48 9.76 -14.35
C TRP A 204 10.11 8.67 -15.38
N ARG A 205 10.33 7.42 -15.00
CA ARG A 205 10.03 6.23 -15.80
C ARG A 205 9.56 5.06 -14.95
N GLY A 206 9.23 3.96 -15.63
CA GLY A 206 8.74 2.72 -15.03
C GLY A 206 7.21 2.68 -14.89
N PRO A 207 6.63 1.51 -14.56
CA PRO A 207 5.17 1.34 -14.48
C PRO A 207 4.49 2.29 -13.49
N ALA A 208 5.17 2.58 -12.38
CA ALA A 208 4.71 3.49 -11.34
C ALA A 208 5.35 4.88 -11.39
N CYS A 209 6.14 5.18 -12.44
CA CYS A 209 6.82 6.46 -12.59
C CYS A 209 7.66 6.83 -11.36
N ASN A 210 8.32 5.86 -10.74
CA ASN A 210 9.07 6.01 -9.49
C ASN A 210 10.58 5.78 -9.68
N GLU A 211 11.01 5.59 -10.91
CA GLU A 211 12.41 5.50 -11.30
C GLU A 211 12.79 6.80 -12.00
N THR A 212 13.96 7.35 -11.70
CA THR A 212 14.49 8.48 -12.47
C THR A 212 14.91 8.02 -13.86
N CYS A 213 15.06 8.97 -14.79
CA CYS A 213 15.75 8.67 -16.05
C CYS A 213 17.12 8.04 -15.83
N ASP A 214 17.53 7.22 -16.79
CA ASP A 214 18.85 6.61 -16.76
C ASP A 214 19.96 7.66 -16.84
N PRO A 215 21.15 7.39 -16.27
CA PRO A 215 22.32 8.25 -16.41
C PRO A 215 22.50 8.71 -17.87
N GLY A 216 22.68 10.02 -18.05
CA GLY A 216 22.83 10.61 -19.39
C GLY A 216 21.52 10.94 -20.11
N HIS A 217 20.34 10.77 -19.47
CA HIS A 217 19.05 11.12 -20.06
C HIS A 217 18.19 11.99 -19.13
N PHE A 218 17.33 12.82 -19.71
CA PHE A 218 16.41 13.68 -18.96
C PHE A 218 15.11 14.02 -19.71
N GLY A 219 14.20 14.68 -19.02
CA GLY A 219 13.00 15.28 -19.61
C GLY A 219 11.87 14.28 -19.86
N LYS A 220 10.93 14.67 -20.73
CA LYS A 220 9.74 13.86 -21.05
C LYS A 220 10.16 12.51 -21.63
N ASN A 221 9.62 11.42 -21.08
CA ASN A 221 9.95 10.05 -21.50
C ASN A 221 11.47 9.72 -21.50
N CYS A 222 12.29 10.49 -20.80
CA CYS A 222 13.74 10.36 -20.82
C CYS A 222 14.35 10.42 -22.24
N SER A 223 13.74 11.17 -23.16
CA SER A 223 14.16 11.20 -24.57
C SER A 223 15.28 12.18 -24.86
N SER A 224 15.63 13.08 -23.92
CA SER A 224 16.69 14.06 -24.11
C SER A 224 18.01 13.54 -23.57
N ALA A 225 19.09 13.63 -24.36
CA ALA A 225 20.43 13.23 -23.94
C ALA A 225 21.15 14.37 -23.18
N CYS A 226 21.90 14.02 -22.14
CA CYS A 226 22.80 14.93 -21.45
C CYS A 226 24.12 15.07 -22.22
N HIS A 227 24.63 16.29 -22.37
CA HIS A 227 25.97 16.56 -22.90
C HIS A 227 26.85 17.27 -21.88
N CYS A 228 26.86 16.77 -20.64
CA CYS A 228 27.69 17.32 -19.57
C CYS A 228 29.14 16.91 -19.73
N TYR A 229 30.04 17.82 -19.36
CA TYR A 229 31.47 17.60 -19.44
C TYR A 229 31.91 16.30 -18.72
N ASN A 230 32.89 15.60 -19.30
CA ASN A 230 33.43 14.31 -18.85
C ASN A 230 32.37 13.17 -18.75
N GLY A 231 31.26 13.26 -19.47
CA GLY A 231 30.20 12.25 -19.42
C GLY A 231 29.48 12.18 -18.06
N SER A 232 29.48 13.28 -17.30
CA SER A 232 28.74 13.38 -16.05
C SER A 232 27.22 13.28 -16.28
N SER A 233 26.49 12.73 -15.30
CA SER A 233 25.03 12.62 -15.40
C SER A 233 24.36 13.95 -15.07
N CYS A 234 23.39 14.35 -15.90
CA CYS A 234 22.62 15.55 -15.67
C CYS A 234 21.38 15.30 -14.79
N HIS A 235 20.79 16.36 -14.27
CA HIS A 235 19.56 16.28 -13.50
C HIS A 235 18.40 15.71 -14.35
N HIS A 236 17.82 14.59 -13.91
CA HIS A 236 16.85 13.81 -14.67
C HIS A 236 15.62 14.60 -15.16
N ILE A 237 15.21 15.68 -14.48
CA ILE A 237 14.08 16.52 -14.92
C ILE A 237 14.53 17.63 -15.86
N SER A 238 15.52 18.43 -15.44
CA SER A 238 15.87 19.70 -16.10
C SER A 238 17.01 19.58 -17.12
N GLY A 239 17.76 18.49 -17.05
CA GLY A 239 18.99 18.30 -17.83
C GLY A 239 20.19 19.07 -17.31
N HIS A 240 20.09 19.74 -16.14
CA HIS A 240 21.17 20.58 -15.64
C HIS A 240 22.41 19.77 -15.28
N CYS A 241 23.58 20.22 -15.75
CA CYS A 241 24.85 19.60 -15.42
C CYS A 241 25.36 20.10 -14.06
N PRO A 242 25.83 19.20 -13.17
CA PRO A 242 26.23 19.58 -11.82
C PRO A 242 27.35 20.63 -11.78
N ASP A 243 28.28 20.60 -12.75
CA ASP A 243 29.40 21.53 -12.84
C ASP A 243 29.13 22.75 -13.74
N GLY A 244 27.92 22.85 -14.32
CA GLY A 244 27.55 23.89 -15.31
C GLY A 244 28.41 23.90 -16.58
N GLN A 245 29.17 22.83 -16.83
CA GLN A 245 30.04 22.67 -17.98
C GLN A 245 29.48 21.63 -18.95
N CYS A 246 29.33 22.05 -20.21
CA CYS A 246 28.99 21.18 -21.32
C CYS A 246 30.23 20.61 -21.99
N GLU A 247 30.04 19.48 -22.65
CA GLU A 247 31.03 18.96 -23.59
C GLU A 247 31.32 19.99 -24.69
N PRO A 248 32.54 19.98 -25.28
CA PRO A 248 32.85 20.82 -26.42
C PRO A 248 31.82 20.65 -27.54
N GLY A 249 31.30 21.76 -28.04
CA GLY A 249 30.24 21.73 -29.07
C GLY A 249 28.82 21.87 -28.52
N TRP A 250 28.63 21.95 -27.20
CA TRP A 250 27.32 22.11 -26.55
C TRP A 250 27.28 23.31 -25.60
N THR A 251 26.08 23.87 -25.40
CA THR A 251 25.82 25.05 -24.55
C THR A 251 24.43 25.02 -23.90
N GLN A 252 24.10 26.09 -23.16
CA GLN A 252 22.98 26.24 -22.23
C GLN A 252 23.15 25.52 -20.89
N SER A 253 22.30 25.85 -19.93
CA SER A 253 22.35 25.29 -18.57
C SER A 253 22.15 23.77 -18.52
N ASN A 254 21.52 23.18 -19.54
CA ASN A 254 21.26 21.75 -19.66
C ASN A 254 22.04 21.07 -20.80
N CYS A 255 22.96 21.78 -21.44
CA CYS A 255 23.78 21.27 -22.54
C CYS A 255 22.97 20.65 -23.70
N SER A 256 21.75 21.15 -23.94
CA SER A 256 20.84 20.58 -24.94
C SER A 256 20.95 21.20 -26.33
N VAL A 257 21.77 22.25 -26.46
CA VAL A 257 21.91 23.02 -27.71
C VAL A 257 23.35 22.96 -28.19
N ALA A 258 23.53 22.62 -29.47
CA ALA A 258 24.84 22.63 -30.13
C ALA A 258 25.34 24.08 -30.29
N CYS A 259 26.66 24.25 -30.39
CA CYS A 259 27.24 25.56 -30.68
C CYS A 259 26.75 26.12 -32.02
N ASP A 260 26.48 27.42 -32.04
CA ASP A 260 26.23 28.13 -33.29
C ASP A 260 27.47 28.06 -34.20
N PRO A 261 27.29 28.10 -35.54
CA PRO A 261 28.40 28.11 -36.47
C PRO A 261 29.40 29.23 -36.14
N GLY A 262 30.68 28.88 -36.05
CA GLY A 262 31.75 29.81 -35.68
C GLY A 262 32.15 29.78 -34.20
N HIS A 263 31.46 29.01 -33.35
CA HIS A 263 31.86 28.81 -31.96
C HIS A 263 32.19 27.34 -31.65
N PHE A 264 33.13 27.11 -30.74
CA PHE A 264 33.56 25.79 -30.30
C PHE A 264 34.06 25.79 -28.85
N GLY A 265 34.52 24.63 -28.38
CA GLY A 265 35.02 24.47 -27.00
C GLY A 265 33.90 24.31 -25.98
N LYS A 266 34.27 24.26 -24.69
CA LYS A 266 33.31 24.09 -23.60
C LYS A 266 32.35 25.28 -23.55
N ASN A 267 31.06 25.01 -23.39
CA ASN A 267 30.02 26.05 -23.36
C ASN A 267 30.10 27.03 -24.54
N CYS A 268 30.63 26.59 -25.69
CA CYS A 268 30.88 27.43 -26.88
C CYS A 268 31.68 28.72 -26.59
N SER A 269 32.59 28.68 -25.61
CA SER A 269 33.34 29.87 -25.16
C SER A 269 34.55 30.22 -26.03
N SER A 270 34.71 29.62 -27.20
CA SER A 270 35.83 29.89 -28.12
C SER A 270 35.31 30.19 -29.53
N ASP A 271 35.94 31.16 -30.20
CA ASP A 271 35.59 31.59 -31.56
C ASP A 271 36.50 30.96 -32.62
N CYS A 272 35.92 30.46 -33.69
CA CYS A 272 36.65 29.91 -34.84
C CYS A 272 37.38 31.01 -35.61
N HIS A 273 38.71 30.96 -35.63
CA HIS A 273 39.55 31.79 -36.50
C HIS A 273 40.14 30.98 -37.64
N CYS A 274 39.27 30.51 -38.53
CA CYS A 274 39.65 29.67 -39.65
C CYS A 274 40.32 30.48 -40.76
N TYR A 275 41.48 30.02 -41.24
CA TYR A 275 42.17 30.62 -42.38
C TYR A 275 41.34 30.42 -43.66
N ASN A 276 41.10 31.51 -44.41
CA ASN A 276 40.26 31.53 -45.63
C ASN A 276 38.81 31.02 -45.44
N GLY A 277 38.22 31.14 -44.25
CA GLY A 277 36.81 30.80 -44.03
C GLY A 277 36.48 29.31 -44.15
N SER A 278 37.45 28.43 -43.91
CA SER A 278 37.20 26.99 -43.79
C SER A 278 36.29 26.67 -42.60
N SER A 279 35.40 25.69 -42.75
CA SER A 279 34.47 25.18 -41.72
C SER A 279 34.97 23.95 -41.00
#